data_AF-A0AAD1E6F5-F1
#
_entry.id   AF-A0AAD1E6F5-F1
#
_cell.length_a   1.000
_cell.length_b   1.000
_cell.length_c   1.000
_cell.angle_alpha   90.00
_cell.angle_beta   90.00
_cell.angle_gamma   90.00
#
_symmetry.space_group_name_H-M   'P 1'
#
loop_
_entity.id
_entity.type
_entity.pdbx_description
1 polymer ?
#
loop_
_entity_poly.entity_id
_entity_poly.type
_entity_poly.pdbx_seq_one_letter_code
_entity_poly.pdbx_strand_id
1 'polypeptide(L)'
;MSNEMNAVMIDDLVKYLGRTYPEMIASGVQLPGGPPKGIFDDSDTVAMSPWPGIELNFWASSQRFEMLFISLLESFKGASIYKGSLPYQLKNRMDQGWIRSRYGEPLESRAPFKMPIRGMTGGWDIYRFPNIHKGNMAVFKYNAEMEVEDVVFELNERSSA
;
A
#
# COMPACT_ATOMS: atom_id res chain seq x y z
N MET A 1 -8.67 -19.00 -16.66
CA MET A 1 -8.31 -17.61 -16.32
C MET A 1 -7.40 -17.71 -15.11
N SER A 2 -6.15 -17.25 -15.20
CA SER A 2 -5.25 -17.27 -14.05
C SER A 2 -5.81 -16.34 -12.96
N ASN A 3 -5.91 -16.82 -11.72
CA ASN A 3 -6.28 -16.04 -10.53
C ASN A 3 -5.15 -15.08 -10.10
N GLU A 4 -4.41 -14.53 -11.05
CA GLU A 4 -3.24 -13.70 -10.80
C GLU A 4 -3.64 -12.23 -10.78
N MET A 5 -3.37 -11.58 -9.65
CA MET A 5 -3.60 -10.17 -9.47
C MET A 5 -2.76 -9.35 -10.45
N ASN A 6 -3.37 -8.34 -11.07
CA ASN A 6 -2.74 -7.50 -12.10
C ASN A 6 -3.01 -6.01 -11.85
N ALA A 7 -2.47 -5.16 -12.73
CA ALA A 7 -2.59 -3.71 -12.64
C ALA A 7 -4.04 -3.20 -12.54
N VAL A 8 -5.00 -3.83 -13.25
CA VAL A 8 -6.42 -3.43 -13.21
C VAL A 8 -7.01 -3.73 -11.83
N MET A 9 -6.71 -4.91 -11.27
CA MET A 9 -7.19 -5.28 -9.94
C MET A 9 -6.62 -4.37 -8.85
N ILE A 10 -5.35 -3.96 -8.96
CA ILE A 10 -4.76 -2.98 -8.03
C ILE A 10 -5.47 -1.62 -8.17
N ASP A 11 -5.65 -1.12 -9.40
CA ASP A 11 -6.35 0.14 -9.65
C ASP A 11 -7.78 0.12 -9.08
N ASP A 12 -8.48 -1.01 -9.20
CA ASP A 12 -9.80 -1.18 -8.61
C ASP A 12 -9.76 -1.16 -7.08
N LEU A 13 -8.79 -1.84 -6.44
CA LEU A 13 -8.62 -1.72 -4.98
C LEU A 13 -8.36 -0.27 -4.55
N VAL A 14 -7.52 0.48 -5.27
CA VAL A 14 -7.28 1.90 -4.95
C VAL A 14 -8.57 2.72 -5.01
N LYS A 15 -9.51 2.40 -5.92
CA LYS A 15 -10.83 3.05 -5.99
C LYS A 15 -11.76 2.68 -4.82
N TYR A 16 -11.53 1.54 -4.16
CA TYR A 16 -12.29 1.12 -2.98
C TYR A 16 -11.81 1.75 -1.67
N LEU A 17 -10.68 2.48 -1.65
CA LEU A 17 -10.24 3.21 -0.46
C LEU A 17 -11.38 4.09 0.08
N GLY A 18 -11.63 4.00 1.38
CA GLY A 18 -12.73 4.68 2.08
C GLY A 18 -14.03 3.89 2.16
N ARG A 19 -14.19 2.79 1.40
CA ARG A 19 -15.31 1.86 1.55
C ARG A 19 -15.07 0.89 2.70
N THR A 20 -16.15 0.37 3.26
CA THR A 20 -16.08 -0.71 4.26
C THR A 20 -15.86 -2.07 3.58
N TYR A 21 -15.27 -3.01 4.31
CA TYR A 21 -15.11 -4.39 3.81
C TYR A 21 -16.45 -5.00 3.33
N PRO A 22 -17.58 -4.89 4.07
CA PRO A 22 -18.88 -5.36 3.56
C PRO A 22 -19.33 -4.68 2.27
N GLU A 23 -19.11 -3.36 2.10
CA GLU A 23 -19.43 -2.66 0.84
C GLU A 23 -18.58 -3.15 -0.33
N MET A 24 -17.29 -3.46 -0.09
CA MET A 24 -16.41 -4.03 -1.12
C MET A 24 -16.92 -5.39 -1.58
N ILE A 25 -17.24 -6.29 -0.64
CA ILE A 25 -17.78 -7.62 -0.97
C ILE A 25 -19.14 -7.52 -1.68
N ALA A 26 -20.03 -6.63 -1.21
CA ALA A 26 -21.33 -6.39 -1.85
C ALA A 26 -21.19 -5.83 -3.28
N SER A 27 -20.11 -5.10 -3.55
CA SER A 27 -19.76 -4.59 -4.88
C SER A 27 -19.12 -5.62 -5.81
N GLY A 28 -18.96 -6.87 -5.33
CA GLY A 28 -18.41 -7.98 -6.12
C GLY A 28 -16.89 -8.13 -6.05
N VAL A 29 -16.19 -7.43 -5.15
CA VAL A 29 -14.75 -7.60 -4.95
C VAL A 29 -14.48 -9.01 -4.41
N GLN A 30 -13.63 -9.76 -5.08
CA GLN A 30 -13.24 -11.12 -4.66
C GLN A 30 -11.90 -11.07 -3.93
N LEU A 31 -11.95 -11.15 -2.60
CA LEU A 31 -10.77 -11.17 -1.75
C LEU A 31 -10.57 -12.58 -1.16
N PRO A 32 -9.56 -13.36 -1.61
CA PRO A 32 -9.20 -14.61 -0.96
C PRO A 32 -8.61 -14.36 0.44
N GLY A 33 -8.58 -15.39 1.30
CA GLY A 33 -7.97 -15.32 2.63
C GLY A 33 -8.92 -15.00 3.79
N GLY A 34 -10.21 -14.79 3.52
CA GLY A 34 -11.21 -14.52 4.56
C GLY A 34 -11.27 -13.05 4.99
N PRO A 35 -12.09 -12.71 5.99
CA PRO A 35 -12.26 -11.32 6.44
C PRO A 35 -10.99 -10.78 7.14
N PRO A 36 -10.79 -9.46 7.16
CA PRO A 36 -9.71 -8.81 7.91
C PRO A 36 -9.72 -9.18 9.39
N LYS A 37 -8.53 -9.34 9.99
CA LYS A 37 -8.35 -9.70 11.40
C LYS A 37 -7.30 -8.82 12.07
N GLY A 38 -7.51 -8.53 13.34
CA GLY A 38 -6.52 -7.86 14.19
C GLY A 38 -5.45 -8.83 14.67
N ILE A 39 -4.29 -8.31 15.04
CA ILE A 39 -3.24 -9.10 15.72
C ILE A 39 -3.65 -9.39 17.17
N PHE A 40 -4.36 -8.44 17.78
CA PHE A 40 -4.96 -8.53 19.12
C PHE A 40 -6.44 -8.13 19.08
N ASP A 41 -7.22 -8.55 20.08
CA ASP A 41 -8.67 -8.29 20.15
C ASP A 41 -9.01 -6.80 20.23
N ASP A 42 -8.12 -5.98 20.78
CA ASP A 42 -8.26 -4.52 20.95
C ASP A 42 -7.49 -3.70 19.89
N SER A 43 -7.11 -4.33 18.76
CA SER A 43 -6.41 -3.61 17.70
C SER A 43 -7.33 -2.56 17.05
N ASP A 44 -6.86 -1.32 16.98
CA ASP A 44 -7.53 -0.23 16.24
C ASP A 44 -7.58 -0.48 14.73
N THR A 45 -6.74 -1.41 14.24
CA THR A 45 -6.67 -1.79 12.84
C THR A 45 -6.78 -3.30 12.66
N VAL A 46 -7.40 -3.70 11.56
CA VAL A 46 -7.47 -5.10 11.12
C VAL A 46 -6.93 -5.21 9.70
N ALA A 47 -6.30 -6.32 9.38
CA ALA A 47 -5.58 -6.49 8.11
C ALA A 47 -5.97 -7.80 7.41
N MET A 48 -5.76 -7.86 6.11
CA MET A 48 -5.74 -9.12 5.35
C MET A 48 -4.72 -9.07 4.20
N SER A 49 -4.18 -10.23 3.86
CA SER A 49 -3.20 -10.39 2.77
C SER A 49 -3.71 -11.35 1.70
N PRO A 50 -4.59 -10.89 0.78
CA PRO A 50 -5.23 -11.76 -0.20
C PRO A 50 -4.24 -12.34 -1.23
N TRP A 51 -3.15 -11.65 -1.53
CA TRP A 51 -2.13 -12.09 -2.48
C TRP A 51 -0.72 -11.84 -1.94
N PRO A 52 0.32 -12.57 -2.44
CA PRO A 52 1.70 -12.33 -2.04
C PRO A 52 2.12 -10.86 -2.27
N GLY A 53 2.63 -10.23 -1.20
CA GLY A 53 3.07 -8.83 -1.20
C GLY A 53 1.93 -7.81 -1.28
N ILE A 54 0.68 -8.21 -1.06
CA ILE A 54 -0.49 -7.33 -1.03
C ILE A 54 -1.14 -7.42 0.34
N GLU A 55 -1.23 -6.29 1.02
CA GLU A 55 -1.90 -6.17 2.32
C GLU A 55 -2.92 -5.03 2.28
N LEU A 56 -4.11 -5.29 2.81
CA LEU A 56 -5.19 -4.33 2.93
C LEU A 56 -5.44 -4.08 4.42
N ASN A 57 -5.31 -2.82 4.84
CA ASN A 57 -5.53 -2.41 6.23
C ASN A 57 -6.83 -1.61 6.35
N PHE A 58 -7.59 -1.95 7.39
CA PHE A 58 -8.90 -1.40 7.67
C PHE A 58 -8.94 -0.87 9.11
N TRP A 59 -9.77 0.15 9.33
CA TRP A 59 -10.11 0.60 10.67
C TRP A 59 -10.99 -0.44 11.36
N ALA A 60 -10.65 -0.88 12.57
CA ALA A 60 -11.28 -2.05 13.18
C ALA A 60 -12.77 -1.83 13.47
N SER A 61 -13.15 -0.66 14.00
CA SER A 61 -14.54 -0.43 14.45
C SER A 61 -15.54 -0.28 13.30
N SER A 62 -15.10 0.19 12.14
CA SER A 62 -15.96 0.41 10.95
C SER A 62 -15.67 -0.55 9.79
N GLN A 63 -14.57 -1.30 9.87
CA GLN A 63 -13.98 -2.03 8.75
C GLN A 63 -13.78 -1.17 7.50
N ARG A 64 -13.53 0.14 7.67
CA ARG A 64 -13.24 1.06 6.56
C ARG A 64 -11.85 0.76 6.01
N PHE A 65 -11.73 0.54 4.71
CA PHE A 65 -10.48 0.29 4.02
C PHE A 65 -9.66 1.58 3.91
N GLU A 66 -8.49 1.62 4.54
CA GLU A 66 -7.73 2.87 4.66
C GLU A 66 -6.37 2.85 3.95
N MET A 67 -5.75 1.67 3.81
CA MET A 67 -4.42 1.56 3.21
C MET A 67 -4.25 0.26 2.42
N LEU A 68 -3.76 0.38 1.19
CA LEU A 68 -3.29 -0.72 0.35
C LEU A 68 -1.77 -0.70 0.33
N PHE A 69 -1.14 -1.76 0.81
CA PHE A 69 0.31 -1.98 0.76
C PHE A 69 0.65 -2.91 -0.40
N ILE A 70 1.67 -2.54 -1.16
CA ILE A 70 2.27 -3.34 -2.22
C ILE A 70 3.77 -3.44 -1.97
N SER A 71 4.23 -4.58 -1.48
CA SER A 71 5.64 -4.82 -1.18
C SER A 71 6.39 -5.27 -2.43
N LEU A 72 7.39 -4.50 -2.84
CA LEU A 72 8.19 -4.74 -4.05
C LEU A 72 9.56 -5.35 -3.72
N LEU A 73 10.05 -5.15 -2.50
CA LEU A 73 11.29 -5.75 -1.98
C LEU A 73 11.03 -6.50 -0.67
N GLU A 74 11.91 -7.45 -0.36
CA GLU A 74 11.85 -8.16 0.93
C GLU A 74 12.31 -7.23 2.05
N SER A 75 11.39 -6.78 2.89
CA SER A 75 11.70 -5.97 4.08
C SER A 75 12.36 -6.80 5.21
N PHE A 76 12.22 -8.12 5.15
CA PHE A 76 12.92 -9.12 5.96
C PHE A 76 12.94 -10.47 5.22
N LYS A 77 13.86 -11.35 5.61
CA LYS A 77 14.03 -12.66 4.96
C LYS A 77 12.71 -13.45 4.96
N GLY A 78 12.22 -13.77 3.76
CA GLY A 78 11.00 -14.56 3.58
C GLY A 78 9.71 -13.72 3.58
N ALA A 79 9.81 -12.39 3.65
CA ALA A 79 8.68 -11.51 3.36
C ALA A 79 8.17 -11.76 1.93
N SER A 80 6.86 -11.76 1.74
CA SER A 80 6.27 -11.95 0.41
C SER A 80 6.35 -10.64 -0.39
N ILE A 81 6.74 -10.74 -1.65
CA ILE A 81 6.78 -9.61 -2.59
C ILE A 81 5.78 -9.79 -3.72
N TYR A 82 5.24 -8.67 -4.21
CA TYR A 82 4.37 -8.61 -5.37
C TYR A 82 5.21 -8.65 -6.65
N LYS A 83 4.80 -9.48 -7.62
CA LYS A 83 5.51 -9.69 -8.89
C LYS A 83 4.64 -9.39 -10.13
N GLY A 84 3.37 -9.07 -9.93
CA GLY A 84 2.46 -8.78 -11.03
C GLY A 84 2.67 -7.38 -11.64
N SER A 85 1.80 -6.99 -12.55
CA SER A 85 1.85 -5.66 -13.17
C SER A 85 1.26 -4.59 -12.24
N LEU A 86 1.85 -3.39 -12.24
CA LEU A 86 1.37 -2.25 -11.44
C LEU A 86 0.63 -1.22 -12.30
N PRO A 87 -0.38 -0.52 -11.75
CA PRO A 87 -1.05 0.58 -12.42
C PRO A 87 -0.18 1.85 -12.43
N TYR A 88 -0.72 2.91 -13.03
CA TYR A 88 -0.13 4.25 -13.04
C TYR A 88 1.29 4.34 -13.62
N GLN A 89 1.67 3.39 -14.49
CA GLN A 89 3.00 3.32 -15.12
C GLN A 89 4.14 3.01 -14.15
N LEU A 90 3.80 2.51 -12.95
CA LEU A 90 4.77 1.98 -11.99
C LEU A 90 5.40 0.68 -12.49
N LYS A 91 6.56 0.35 -11.92
CA LYS A 91 7.35 -0.85 -12.24
C LYS A 91 7.73 -1.57 -10.96
N ASN A 92 8.00 -2.87 -11.03
CA ASN A 92 8.37 -3.65 -9.84
C ASN A 92 9.78 -3.34 -9.30
N ARG A 93 10.60 -2.60 -10.05
CA ARG A 93 11.91 -2.11 -9.61
C ARG A 93 12.02 -0.64 -9.94
N MET A 94 12.11 0.18 -8.90
CA MET A 94 12.17 1.64 -8.95
C MET A 94 13.05 2.12 -7.80
N ASP A 95 13.65 3.28 -7.96
CA ASP A 95 14.32 4.03 -6.90
C ASP A 95 13.73 5.44 -6.81
N GLN A 96 14.12 6.21 -5.79
CA GLN A 96 13.64 7.59 -5.62
C GLN A 96 13.92 8.47 -6.86
N GLY A 97 15.08 8.32 -7.49
CA GLY A 97 15.45 9.10 -8.67
C GLY A 97 14.51 8.84 -9.84
N TRP A 98 14.16 7.58 -10.08
CA TRP A 98 13.18 7.16 -11.07
C TRP A 98 11.80 7.75 -10.79
N ILE A 99 11.33 7.67 -9.54
CA ILE A 99 10.03 8.23 -9.12
C ILE A 99 9.98 9.73 -9.40
N ARG A 100 10.98 10.49 -8.95
CA ARG A 100 11.04 11.94 -9.15
C ARG A 100 11.16 12.34 -10.62
N SER A 101 11.93 11.58 -11.42
CA SER A 101 12.01 11.80 -12.86
C SER A 101 10.68 11.62 -13.59
N ARG A 102 9.78 10.78 -13.04
CA ARG A 102 8.48 10.47 -13.64
C ARG A 102 7.35 11.36 -13.14
N TYR A 103 7.35 11.69 -11.85
CA TYR A 103 6.23 12.35 -11.18
C TYR A 103 6.56 13.76 -10.67
N GLY A 104 7.81 14.22 -10.82
CA GLY A 104 8.27 15.52 -10.33
C GLY A 104 8.61 15.50 -8.84
N GLU A 105 8.58 16.69 -8.22
CA GLU A 105 8.83 16.81 -6.78
C GLU A 105 7.65 16.28 -5.95
N PRO A 106 7.92 15.60 -4.83
CA PRO A 106 6.87 15.10 -3.95
C PRO A 106 6.17 16.22 -3.18
N LEU A 107 4.95 15.94 -2.73
CA LEU A 107 4.20 16.81 -1.81
C LEU A 107 4.91 16.92 -0.46
N GLU A 108 5.40 15.79 0.03
CA GLU A 108 6.15 15.68 1.26
C GLU A 108 7.22 14.59 1.10
N SER A 109 8.37 14.79 1.73
CA SER A 109 9.47 13.84 1.68
C SER A 109 10.13 13.74 3.04
N ARG A 110 10.51 12.53 3.40
CA ARG A 110 11.34 12.24 4.57
C ARG A 110 12.61 11.56 4.12
N ALA A 111 13.76 12.11 4.52
CA ALA A 111 15.05 11.48 4.28
C ALA A 111 15.21 10.17 5.08
N PRO A 112 16.08 9.25 4.63
CA PRO A 112 16.50 8.11 5.41
C PRO A 112 16.90 8.49 6.84
N PHE A 113 16.50 7.66 7.80
CA PHE A 113 16.73 7.91 9.20
C PHE A 113 17.12 6.63 9.93
N LYS A 114 17.91 6.79 10.99
CA LYS A 114 18.36 5.66 11.81
C LYS A 114 17.26 5.29 12.80
N MET A 115 16.76 4.06 12.71
CA MET A 115 15.90 3.47 13.72
C MET A 115 16.74 2.80 14.82
N PRO A 116 16.32 2.89 16.09
CA PRO A 116 16.89 2.05 17.15
C PRO A 116 16.78 0.58 16.77
N ILE A 117 17.83 -0.21 17.00
CA ILE A 117 17.91 -1.67 16.77
C ILE A 117 17.91 -2.08 15.28
N ARG A 118 17.04 -1.51 14.44
CA ARG A 118 16.89 -1.87 13.01
C ARG A 118 17.96 -1.23 12.10
N GLY A 119 18.70 -0.24 12.58
CA GLY A 119 19.77 0.41 11.82
C GLY A 119 19.25 1.51 10.89
N MET A 120 19.94 1.75 9.77
CA MET A 120 19.48 2.74 8.79
C MET A 120 18.21 2.23 8.12
N THR A 121 17.14 3.02 8.20
CA THR A 121 15.88 2.77 7.51
C THR A 121 15.71 3.87 6.47
N GLY A 122 15.14 3.54 5.32
CA GLY A 122 14.98 4.51 4.24
C GLY A 122 14.00 5.63 4.57
N GLY A 123 13.79 6.46 3.57
CA GLY A 123 12.88 7.58 3.61
C GLY A 123 11.50 7.24 3.04
N TRP A 124 10.74 8.28 2.74
CA TRP A 124 9.55 8.16 1.89
C TRP A 124 9.26 9.45 1.15
N ASP A 125 8.53 9.34 0.04
CA ASP A 125 7.97 10.47 -0.71
C ASP A 125 6.45 10.27 -0.86
N ILE A 126 5.67 11.35 -0.69
CA ILE A 126 4.21 11.36 -0.88
C ILE A 126 3.85 12.10 -2.17
N TYR A 127 2.95 11.51 -2.97
CA TYR A 127 2.41 12.09 -4.18
C TYR A 127 0.89 12.02 -4.21
N ARG A 128 0.27 12.94 -4.96
CA ARG A 128 -1.12 12.81 -5.42
C ARG A 128 -1.10 12.56 -6.92
N PHE A 129 -1.57 11.39 -7.34
CA PHE A 129 -1.69 11.09 -8.76
C PHE A 129 -2.93 11.75 -9.35
N PRO A 130 -2.87 12.25 -10.60
CA PRO A 130 -4.05 12.84 -11.25
C PRO A 130 -5.16 11.81 -11.50
N ASN A 131 -4.81 10.52 -11.56
CA ASN A 131 -5.73 9.42 -11.89
C ASN A 131 -6.27 8.69 -10.65
N ILE A 132 -5.93 9.12 -9.43
CA ILE A 132 -6.52 8.59 -8.19
C ILE A 132 -7.48 9.62 -7.59
N HIS A 133 -8.45 9.17 -6.79
CA HIS A 133 -9.39 10.06 -6.12
C HIS A 133 -8.65 11.08 -5.24
N LYS A 134 -9.10 12.35 -5.23
CA LYS A 134 -8.40 13.45 -4.52
C LYS A 134 -8.26 13.23 -3.02
N GLY A 135 -9.13 12.41 -2.44
CA GLY A 135 -9.08 11.98 -1.04
C GLY A 135 -8.01 10.93 -0.74
N ASN A 136 -7.20 10.53 -1.73
CA ASN A 136 -6.21 9.48 -1.61
C ASN A 136 -4.82 10.01 -2.01
N MET A 137 -3.78 9.36 -1.51
CA MET A 137 -2.38 9.63 -1.85
C MET A 137 -1.60 8.34 -2.11
N ALA A 138 -0.46 8.48 -2.77
CA ALA A 138 0.52 7.40 -2.95
C ALA A 138 1.78 7.74 -2.15
N VAL A 139 2.22 6.79 -1.32
CA VAL A 139 3.45 6.87 -0.52
C VAL A 139 4.45 5.86 -1.06
N PHE A 140 5.62 6.33 -1.48
CA PHE A 140 6.74 5.48 -1.83
C PHE A 140 7.64 5.35 -0.62
N LYS A 141 7.72 4.16 -0.04
CA LYS A 141 8.64 3.87 1.06
C LYS A 141 9.93 3.29 0.49
N TYR A 142 11.05 3.77 0.99
CA TYR A 142 12.37 3.37 0.51
C TYR A 142 13.10 2.48 1.50
N ASN A 143 13.98 1.62 0.99
CA ASN A 143 15.04 0.99 1.79
C ASN A 143 16.22 1.98 2.01
N ALA A 144 17.28 1.52 2.68
CA ALA A 144 18.45 2.36 2.96
C ALA A 144 19.21 2.80 1.70
N GLU A 145 19.10 2.02 0.61
CA GLU A 145 19.67 2.27 -0.71
C GLU A 145 18.78 3.15 -1.60
N MET A 146 17.65 3.63 -1.08
CA MET A 146 16.66 4.46 -1.80
C MET A 146 15.91 3.73 -2.91
N GLU A 147 15.94 2.40 -2.92
CA GLU A 147 15.07 1.56 -3.74
C GLU A 147 13.66 1.53 -3.12
N VAL A 148 12.63 1.49 -3.95
CA VAL A 148 11.24 1.43 -3.49
C VAL A 148 10.98 0.04 -2.89
N GLU A 149 10.82 0.01 -1.56
CA GLU A 149 10.49 -1.19 -0.78
C GLU A 149 8.98 -1.47 -0.81
N ASP A 150 8.17 -0.43 -0.58
CA ASP A 150 6.71 -0.51 -0.66
C ASP A 150 6.12 0.67 -1.42
N VAL A 151 5.01 0.41 -2.11
CA VAL A 151 4.06 1.45 -2.55
C VAL A 151 2.81 1.32 -1.70
N VAL A 152 2.41 2.41 -1.04
CA VAL A 152 1.19 2.47 -0.24
C VAL A 152 0.21 3.44 -0.88
N PHE A 153 -1.01 2.99 -1.15
CA PHE A 153 -2.11 3.90 -1.47
C PHE A 153 -2.98 4.06 -0.21
N GLU A 154 -3.17 5.29 0.25
CA GLU A 154 -3.89 5.55 1.49
C GLU A 154 -4.81 6.77 1.41
N LEU A 155 -5.78 6.82 2.32
CA LEU A 155 -6.65 7.98 2.49
C LEU A 155 -5.87 9.18 3.07
N ASN A 156 -6.21 10.38 2.60
CA ASN A 156 -5.66 11.63 3.13
C ASN A 156 -6.03 11.87 4.59
N GLU A 157 -7.23 11.45 4.97
CA GLU A 157 -7.78 11.58 6.32
C GLU A 157 -8.10 10.18 6.81
N ARG A 158 -7.29 9.66 7.74
CA ARG A 158 -7.51 8.34 8.35
C ARG A 158 -8.37 8.45 9.60
N SER A 159 -8.98 7.34 9.97
CA SER A 159 -9.68 7.22 11.24
C SER A 159 -8.68 7.39 12.40
N SER A 160 -9.14 7.98 13.50
CA SER A 160 -8.40 8.10 14.76
C SER A 160 -9.32 7.67 15.90
N ALA A 161 -8.75 7.04 16.92
CA ALA A 161 -9.44 6.75 18.17
C ALA A 161 -9.75 8.03 18.96
#